data_AF-A0A3N0GXC6-F1
#
_entry.id   AF-A0A3N0GXC6-F1
#
_cell.length_a   1.000
_cell.length_b   1.000
_cell.length_c   1.000
_cell.angle_alpha   90.00
_cell.angle_beta   90.00
_cell.angle_gamma   90.00
#
_symmetry.space_group_name_H-M   'P 1'
#
loop_
_entity.id
_entity.type
_entity.pdbx_description
1 polymer ?
#
loop_
_entity_poly.entity_id
_entity_poly.type
_entity_poly.pdbx_seq_one_letter_code
_entity_poly.pdbx_strand_id
1 'polypeptide(L)'
;MIGHFSNYSQPMPTDSDDWRRQGQEQFLPPGTVFLRRDYRALDEHWEHDECQMCWAKFMDPQFSAGHAQFIAEHPDVLTVGLVTQVQERRLERWVCDPCFDDFAHEFGWVLSTA
;
A
#
# COMPACT_ATOMS: atom_id res chain seq x y z
N MET A 1 -8.05 38.54 -23.18
CA MET A 1 -7.80 37.89 -21.88
C MET A 1 -8.72 36.68 -21.78
N ILE A 2 -8.20 35.49 -21.99
CA ILE A 2 -8.95 34.25 -21.80
C ILE A 2 -8.01 33.34 -21.02
N GLY A 3 -8.35 33.13 -19.74
CA GLY A 3 -7.58 32.30 -18.83
C GLY A 3 -7.60 30.86 -19.32
N HIS A 4 -6.42 30.23 -19.36
CA HIS A 4 -6.33 28.79 -19.49
C HIS A 4 -6.75 28.18 -18.16
N PHE A 5 -7.85 27.43 -18.20
CA PHE A 5 -8.32 26.64 -17.10
C PHE A 5 -7.27 25.58 -16.77
N SER A 6 -6.97 25.47 -15.47
CA SER A 6 -6.11 24.45 -14.90
C SER A 6 -6.67 23.06 -15.26
N ASN A 7 -5.92 22.28 -16.04
CA ASN A 7 -6.21 20.87 -16.24
C ASN A 7 -5.99 20.16 -14.89
N TYR A 8 -7.07 19.93 -14.16
CA TYR A 8 -7.08 18.92 -13.12
C TYR A 8 -6.97 17.57 -13.83
N SER A 9 -5.77 16.98 -13.83
CA SER A 9 -5.54 15.61 -14.26
C SER A 9 -6.46 14.69 -13.46
N GLN A 10 -7.57 14.27 -14.07
CA GLN A 10 -8.30 13.13 -13.55
C GLN A 10 -7.36 11.93 -13.65
N PRO A 11 -7.20 11.11 -12.59
CA PRO A 11 -6.41 9.90 -12.68
C PRO A 11 -7.00 9.03 -13.79
N MET A 12 -6.15 8.64 -14.74
CA MET A 12 -6.54 7.73 -15.80
C MET A 12 -6.96 6.40 -15.16
N PRO A 13 -7.98 5.70 -15.69
CA PRO A 13 -8.28 4.35 -15.24
C PRO A 13 -7.03 3.48 -15.39
N THR A 14 -6.69 2.71 -14.36
CA THR A 14 -5.66 1.69 -14.44
C THR A 14 -6.01 0.68 -15.53
N ASP A 15 -5.03 0.30 -16.36
CA ASP A 15 -5.22 -0.68 -17.43
C ASP A 15 -5.73 -2.00 -16.83
N SER A 16 -6.69 -2.66 -17.50
CA SER A 16 -7.17 -3.97 -17.09
C SER A 16 -6.08 -5.04 -17.19
N ASP A 17 -5.06 -4.80 -18.03
CA ASP A 17 -3.91 -5.70 -18.22
C ASP A 17 -2.68 -5.26 -17.38
N ASP A 18 -2.87 -4.43 -16.36
CA ASP A 18 -1.78 -4.03 -15.45
C ASP A 18 -1.17 -5.26 -14.76
N TRP A 19 0.15 -5.42 -14.90
CA TRP A 19 0.89 -6.56 -14.35
C TRP A 19 0.77 -6.73 -12.84
N ARG A 20 0.36 -5.68 -12.11
CA ARG A 20 0.10 -5.72 -10.66
C ARG A 20 -1.20 -6.45 -10.29
N ARG A 21 -2.05 -6.74 -11.28
CA ARG A 21 -3.27 -7.54 -11.11
C ARG A 21 -2.93 -9.01 -11.28
N GLN A 22 -2.73 -9.70 -10.18
CA GLN A 22 -2.31 -11.11 -10.17
C GLN A 22 -3.27 -11.97 -9.34
N GLY A 23 -4.49 -11.46 -9.12
CA GLY A 23 -5.59 -12.10 -8.40
C GLY A 23 -5.65 -11.73 -6.91
N GLN A 24 -4.69 -10.98 -6.38
CA GLN A 24 -4.68 -10.55 -4.96
C GLN A 24 -5.69 -9.43 -4.71
N GLU A 25 -6.01 -8.64 -5.74
CA GLU A 25 -7.01 -7.58 -5.70
C GLU A 25 -8.40 -8.08 -5.30
N GLN A 26 -8.69 -9.38 -5.48
CA GLN A 26 -9.94 -10.00 -5.01
C GLN A 26 -10.11 -9.94 -3.48
N PHE A 27 -9.02 -9.76 -2.74
CA PHE A 27 -9.02 -9.60 -1.28
C PHE A 27 -9.13 -8.13 -0.84
N LEU A 28 -9.18 -7.20 -1.79
CA LEU A 28 -9.32 -5.77 -1.59
C LEU A 28 -10.58 -5.25 -2.31
N PRO A 29 -11.78 -5.74 -1.91
CA PRO A 29 -13.03 -5.46 -2.63
C PRO A 29 -13.38 -3.97 -2.64
N PRO A 30 -14.29 -3.55 -3.53
CA PRO A 30 -14.65 -2.15 -3.59
C PRO A 30 -15.17 -1.57 -2.27
N GLY A 31 -14.75 -0.35 -1.95
CA GLY A 31 -15.08 0.29 -0.66
C GLY A 31 -14.18 -0.12 0.50
N THR A 32 -13.11 -0.89 0.26
CA THR A 32 -12.11 -1.21 1.31
C THR A 32 -11.53 0.07 1.92
N VAL A 33 -11.53 0.13 3.25
CA VAL A 33 -11.02 1.27 4.01
C VAL A 33 -9.58 0.99 4.44
N PHE A 34 -8.70 1.95 4.17
CA PHE A 34 -7.29 1.92 4.50
C PHE A 34 -6.92 3.00 5.53
N LEU A 35 -5.89 2.71 6.32
CA LEU A 35 -5.25 3.63 7.27
C LEU A 35 -3.76 3.72 6.94
N ARG A 36 -3.18 4.91 7.03
CA ARG A 36 -1.73 5.06 6.96
C ARG A 36 -1.09 4.61 8.27
N ARG A 37 -0.06 3.76 8.18
CA ARG A 37 0.61 3.23 9.37
C ARG A 37 2.07 2.89 9.10
N ASP A 38 2.91 3.10 10.10
CA ASP A 38 4.26 2.52 10.14
C ASP A 38 4.17 0.99 10.22
N TYR A 39 4.98 0.30 9.44
CA TYR A 39 5.03 -1.15 9.47
C TYR A 39 5.67 -1.63 10.77
N ARG A 40 5.01 -2.61 11.40
CA ARG A 40 5.51 -3.32 12.58
C ARG A 40 5.36 -4.80 12.34
N ALA A 41 6.45 -5.53 12.57
CA ALA A 41 6.43 -6.99 12.55
C ALA A 41 5.33 -7.48 13.49
N LEU A 42 4.65 -8.54 13.10
CA LEU A 42 3.52 -9.05 13.87
C LEU A 42 4.02 -9.82 15.10
N ASP A 43 5.01 -10.68 14.89
CA ASP A 43 5.70 -11.46 15.91
C ASP A 43 7.08 -11.93 15.39
N GLU A 44 7.81 -12.72 16.16
CA GLU A 44 9.17 -13.18 15.83
C GLU A 44 9.24 -14.08 14.57
N HIS A 45 8.11 -14.60 14.08
CA HIS A 45 8.04 -15.45 12.88
C HIS A 45 7.46 -14.70 11.67
N TRP A 46 7.02 -13.46 11.84
CA TRP A 46 6.39 -12.64 10.81
C TRP A 46 7.02 -11.26 10.80
N GLU A 47 8.20 -11.21 10.18
CA GLU A 47 9.13 -10.08 10.22
C GLU A 47 8.91 -9.06 9.08
N HIS A 48 8.08 -9.41 8.08
CA HIS A 48 7.77 -8.56 6.93
C HIS A 48 6.38 -8.87 6.35
N ASP A 49 5.85 -7.90 5.61
CA ASP A 49 4.68 -8.07 4.71
C ASP A 49 5.04 -7.56 3.33
N GLU A 50 4.12 -7.72 2.38
CA GLU A 50 4.28 -7.29 1.01
C GLU A 50 3.05 -6.52 0.54
N CYS A 51 3.27 -5.54 -0.33
CA CYS A 51 2.20 -4.85 -1.04
C CYS A 51 1.40 -5.89 -1.84
N GLN A 52 0.09 -5.95 -1.61
CA GLN A 52 -0.77 -6.92 -2.30
C GLN A 52 -0.81 -6.73 -3.82
N MET A 53 -0.41 -5.56 -4.33
CA MET A 53 -0.44 -5.25 -5.76
C MET A 53 0.91 -5.46 -6.44
N CYS A 54 1.99 -4.94 -5.86
CA CYS A 54 3.32 -4.95 -6.51
C CYS A 54 4.38 -5.78 -5.79
N TRP A 55 4.04 -6.40 -4.66
CA TRP A 55 4.94 -7.14 -3.79
C TRP A 55 6.13 -6.37 -3.21
N ALA A 56 6.10 -5.03 -3.27
CA ALA A 56 7.05 -4.20 -2.53
C ALA A 56 7.03 -4.59 -1.04
N LYS A 57 8.20 -4.82 -0.46
CA LYS A 57 8.31 -5.32 0.91
C LYS A 57 8.07 -4.22 1.93
N PHE A 58 7.39 -4.57 3.00
CA PHE A 58 7.31 -3.78 4.22
C PHE A 58 8.10 -4.47 5.32
N MET A 59 9.02 -3.74 5.94
CA MET A 59 9.85 -4.28 7.04
C MET A 59 9.89 -3.32 8.22
N ASP A 60 9.98 -3.89 9.42
CA ASP A 60 10.03 -3.13 10.66
C ASP A 60 11.48 -2.80 11.01
N PRO A 61 11.91 -1.53 10.96
CA PRO A 61 13.28 -1.15 11.28
C PRO A 61 13.64 -1.37 12.76
N GLN A 62 12.66 -1.61 13.63
CA GLN A 62 12.88 -1.88 15.04
C GLN A 62 12.87 -3.38 15.38
N PHE A 63 12.61 -4.26 14.42
CA PHE A 63 12.55 -5.71 14.68
C PHE A 63 13.91 -6.26 15.11
N SER A 64 14.99 -5.88 14.42
CA SER A 64 16.36 -6.20 14.82
C SER A 64 17.38 -5.27 14.17
N ALA A 65 18.61 -5.25 14.68
CA ALA A 65 19.70 -4.50 14.06
C ALA A 65 19.98 -4.94 12.60
N GLY A 66 19.82 -6.23 12.30
CA GLY A 66 19.95 -6.75 10.95
C GLY A 66 18.87 -6.22 10.01
N HIS A 67 17.62 -6.10 10.49
CA HIS A 67 16.53 -5.52 9.70
C HIS A 67 16.75 -4.03 9.46
N ALA A 68 17.19 -3.28 10.48
CA ALA A 68 17.55 -1.88 10.33
C ALA A 68 18.65 -1.68 9.28
N GLN A 69 19.69 -2.51 9.29
CA GLN A 69 20.76 -2.47 8.30
C GLN A 69 20.24 -2.81 6.90
N PHE A 70 19.47 -3.89 6.75
CA PHE A 70 18.90 -4.30 5.48
C PHE A 70 18.05 -3.17 4.86
N ILE A 71 17.17 -2.54 5.64
CA ILE A 71 16.36 -1.41 5.16
C ILE A 71 17.25 -0.24 4.71
N ALA A 72 18.35 0.05 5.42
CA ALA A 72 19.26 1.13 5.03
C ALA A 72 20.00 0.85 3.71
N GLU A 73 20.22 -0.42 3.37
CA GLU A 73 20.89 -0.87 2.15
C GLU A 73 19.92 -1.08 0.97
N HIS A 74 18.62 -1.21 1.25
CA HIS A 74 17.56 -1.53 0.29
C HIS A 74 16.46 -0.46 0.29
N PRO A 75 16.62 0.65 -0.48
CA PRO A 75 15.68 1.78 -0.47
C PRO A 75 14.31 1.47 -1.07
N ASP A 76 14.16 0.31 -1.73
CA ASP A 76 12.89 -0.23 -2.22
C ASP A 76 12.05 -0.90 -1.12
N VAL A 77 12.65 -1.19 0.04
CA VAL A 77 11.92 -1.68 1.21
C VAL A 77 11.22 -0.52 1.90
N LEU A 78 9.92 -0.68 2.11
CA LEU A 78 9.06 0.31 2.72
C LEU A 78 8.97 0.06 4.23
N THR A 79 8.88 1.15 5.00
CA THR A 79 8.64 1.08 6.46
C THR A 79 7.30 1.69 6.85
N VAL A 80 6.55 2.20 5.88
CA VAL A 80 5.25 2.84 6.05
C VAL A 80 4.39 2.51 4.83
N GLY A 81 3.10 2.33 5.05
CA GLY A 81 2.16 2.06 3.97
C GLY A 81 0.72 2.28 4.40
N LEU A 82 -0.18 1.76 3.57
CA LEU A 82 -1.61 1.79 3.78
C LEU A 82 -2.07 0.37 4.12
N VAL A 83 -2.84 0.24 5.19
CA VAL A 83 -3.29 -1.05 5.70
C VAL A 83 -4.80 -1.10 5.83
N THR A 84 -5.40 -2.24 5.51
CA THR A 84 -6.83 -2.45 5.68
C THR A 84 -7.27 -2.31 7.13
N GLN A 85 -8.42 -1.67 7.35
CA GLN A 85 -9.02 -1.55 8.68
C GLN A 85 -9.80 -2.83 9.03
N VAL A 86 -9.14 -3.78 9.67
CA VAL A 86 -9.70 -5.06 10.12
C VAL A 86 -9.57 -5.23 11.63
N GLN A 87 -10.32 -6.17 12.21
CA GLN A 87 -10.31 -6.40 13.66
C GLN A 87 -9.02 -7.08 14.15
N GLU A 88 -8.42 -7.95 13.33
CA GLU A 88 -7.24 -8.73 13.69
C GLU A 88 -6.05 -8.37 12.81
N ARG A 89 -4.91 -8.07 13.43
CA ARG A 89 -3.68 -7.67 12.71
C ARG A 89 -3.22 -8.71 11.68
N ARG A 90 -3.41 -10.00 11.96
CA ARG A 90 -3.06 -11.11 11.04
C ARG A 90 -3.84 -11.09 9.72
N LEU A 91 -4.98 -10.40 9.69
CA LEU A 91 -5.83 -10.26 8.51
C LEU A 91 -5.56 -8.95 7.74
N GLU A 92 -4.64 -8.13 8.24
CA GLU A 92 -4.26 -6.89 7.59
C GLU A 92 -3.69 -7.19 6.21
N ARG A 93 -3.96 -6.27 5.28
CA ARG A 93 -3.43 -6.29 3.93
C ARG A 93 -2.79 -4.95 3.68
N TRP A 94 -1.54 -4.99 3.23
CA TRP A 94 -0.74 -3.80 3.01
C TRP A 94 -0.71 -3.43 1.54
N VAL A 95 -0.77 -2.13 1.27
CA VAL A 95 -0.63 -1.54 -0.06
C VAL A 95 0.30 -0.32 0.08
N CYS A 96 1.22 -0.14 -0.87
CA CYS A 96 2.09 1.03 -0.92
C CYS A 96 1.37 2.24 -1.51
N ASP A 97 1.82 3.45 -1.21
CA ASP A 97 1.18 4.69 -1.68
C ASP A 97 0.97 4.71 -3.21
N PRO A 98 1.97 4.35 -4.06
CA PRO A 98 1.75 4.32 -5.52
C PRO A 98 0.65 3.37 -5.96
N CYS A 99 0.53 2.19 -5.33
CA CYS A 99 -0.51 1.25 -5.69
C CYS A 99 -1.89 1.70 -5.17
N PHE A 100 -1.95 2.36 -4.02
CA PHE A 100 -3.22 2.94 -3.59
C PHE A 100 -3.65 4.05 -4.53
N ASP A 101 -2.76 4.98 -4.89
CA ASP A 101 -3.09 6.10 -5.78
C ASP A 101 -3.58 5.63 -7.16
N ASP A 102 -2.94 4.61 -7.72
CA ASP A 102 -3.31 4.07 -9.03
C ASP A 102 -4.66 3.33 -9.00
N PHE A 103 -4.94 2.54 -7.95
CA PHE A 103 -6.10 1.64 -7.92
C PHE A 103 -7.29 2.14 -7.08
N ALA A 104 -7.11 3.14 -6.22
CA ALA A 104 -8.15 3.58 -5.29
C ALA A 104 -9.39 4.12 -5.99
N HIS A 105 -9.23 4.85 -7.09
CA HIS A 105 -10.37 5.34 -7.85
C HIS A 105 -11.18 4.20 -8.48
N GLU A 106 -10.50 3.24 -9.11
CA GLU A 106 -11.15 2.11 -9.77
C GLU A 106 -11.88 1.20 -8.78
N PHE A 107 -11.21 0.82 -7.70
CA PHE A 107 -11.80 -0.05 -6.69
C PHE A 107 -12.61 0.74 -5.66
N GLY A 108 -12.71 2.06 -5.76
CA GLY A 108 -13.37 2.88 -4.73
C GLY A 108 -12.79 2.64 -3.33
N TRP A 109 -11.48 2.43 -3.22
CA TRP A 109 -10.81 2.34 -1.92
C TRP A 109 -10.84 3.70 -1.23
N VAL A 110 -10.95 3.67 0.10
CA VAL A 110 -11.12 4.87 0.91
C VAL A 110 -9.95 5.01 1.86
N LEU A 111 -9.30 6.16 1.84
CA LEU A 111 -8.35 6.53 2.89
C LEU A 111 -9.10 7.12 4.07
N SER A 112 -8.98 6.48 5.23
CA SER A 112 -9.51 7.01 6.47
C SER A 112 -8.62 8.14 6.99
N THR A 113 -9.24 9.24 7.40
CA THR A 113 -8.59 10.45 7.94
C THR A 113 -8.53 10.47 9.47
N ALA A 114 -8.76 9.31 10.10
CA ALA A 114 -8.86 9.15 11.55
C ALA A 114 -7.63 9.66 12.33
#